data_AF-A0A931H5T5-F1
#
_entry.id   AF-A0A931H5T5-F1
#
_cell.length_a   1.000
_cell.length_b   1.000
_cell.length_c   1.000
_cell.angle_alpha   90.00
_cell.angle_beta   90.00
_cell.angle_gamma   90.00
#
_symmetry.space_group_name_H-M   'P 1'
#
loop_
_entity.id
_entity.type
_entity.pdbx_description
1 polymer ?
#
loop_
_entity_poly.entity_id
_entity_poly.type
_entity_poly.pdbx_seq_one_letter_code
_entity_poly.pdbx_strand_id
1 'polypeptide(L)'
;MLLALPAARAHLMPAGQGGVRVDADSVFAIVSIPVSAFKGFDDDGDGRMSLDEINKHREALLAQAAKLMEFRNAGATPTLVFEDLLIPHLHEPGAPPVATDVIAMQRWRWPGPITALSFRAPWLGKDAATLTVRATDGKRTEVLTLTAQCARQQFFREPPSASRPPSGRCPR
;
A
#
# COMPACT_ATOMS: atom_id res chain seq x y z
N MET A 1 40.75 -9.10 16.09
CA MET A 1 39.31 -9.31 16.37
C MET A 1 38.54 -8.73 15.21
N LEU A 2 38.07 -9.58 14.29
CA LEU A 2 37.36 -9.19 13.07
C LEU A 2 35.86 -9.08 13.42
N LEU A 3 35.27 -7.88 13.35
CA LEU A 3 33.83 -7.70 13.52
C LEU A 3 33.13 -8.16 12.24
N ALA A 4 32.47 -9.32 12.29
CA ALA A 4 31.49 -9.69 11.28
C ALA A 4 30.25 -8.82 11.46
N LEU A 5 30.01 -7.90 10.51
CA LEU A 5 28.74 -7.17 10.45
C LEU A 5 27.64 -8.18 10.12
N PRO A 6 26.52 -8.20 10.87
CA PRO A 6 25.39 -9.04 10.50
C PRO A 6 24.92 -8.62 9.11
N ALA A 7 24.81 -9.58 8.20
CA ALA A 7 24.16 -9.35 6.93
C ALA A 7 22.76 -8.79 7.20
N ALA A 8 22.55 -7.52 6.85
CA ALA A 8 21.22 -6.94 6.86
C ALA A 8 20.38 -7.76 5.87
N ARG A 9 19.58 -8.69 6.39
CA ARG A 9 18.59 -9.37 5.57
C ARG A 9 17.54 -8.33 5.24
N ALA A 10 17.67 -7.73 4.06
CA ALA A 10 16.63 -6.91 3.46
C ALA A 10 15.45 -7.81 3.12
N HIS A 11 14.71 -8.24 4.15
CA HIS A 11 13.37 -8.76 3.93
C HIS A 11 12.59 -7.59 3.34
N LEU A 12 12.01 -7.78 2.15
CA LEU A 12 11.07 -6.81 1.61
C LEU A 12 9.94 -6.56 2.63
N MET A 13 9.28 -5.41 2.47
CA MET A 13 8.23 -4.90 3.36
C MET A 13 7.27 -6.00 3.87
N PRO A 14 7.04 -6.12 5.20
CA PRO A 14 6.09 -7.09 5.75
C PRO A 14 4.64 -6.85 5.29
N ALA A 15 3.83 -7.90 5.34
CA ALA A 15 2.38 -7.84 5.17
C ALA A 15 1.75 -6.72 6.01
N GLY A 16 0.75 -6.01 5.44
CA GLY A 16 0.03 -4.95 6.15
C GLY A 16 0.86 -3.69 6.44
N GLN A 17 1.99 -3.53 5.76
CA GLN A 17 2.78 -2.29 5.78
C GLN A 17 2.68 -1.57 4.43
N GLY A 18 2.83 -0.25 4.48
CA GLY A 18 2.85 0.58 3.30
C GLY A 18 3.66 1.87 3.48
N GLY A 19 4.11 2.41 2.36
CA GLY A 19 4.77 3.70 2.25
C GLY A 19 4.07 4.58 1.22
N VAL A 20 3.88 5.85 1.55
CA VAL A 20 3.36 6.87 0.65
C VAL A 20 4.34 8.04 0.63
N ARG A 21 4.68 8.51 -0.56
CA ARG A 21 5.45 9.74 -0.76
C ARG A 21 4.66 10.69 -1.65
N VAL A 22 4.45 11.89 -1.15
CA VAL A 22 3.84 13.00 -1.88
C VAL A 22 4.95 13.82 -2.52
N ASP A 23 4.76 14.18 -3.78
CA ASP A 23 5.69 14.97 -4.58
C ASP A 23 4.90 15.92 -5.48
N ALA A 24 4.67 17.15 -5.01
CA ALA A 24 3.88 18.19 -5.69
C ALA A 24 2.47 17.73 -6.13
N ASP A 25 2.35 17.24 -7.37
CA ASP A 25 1.11 16.76 -8.01
C ASP A 25 1.00 15.23 -8.05
N SER A 26 1.98 14.52 -7.49
CA SER A 26 2.15 13.07 -7.60
C SER A 26 2.18 12.37 -6.25
N VAL A 27 1.65 11.14 -6.20
CA VAL A 27 1.82 10.20 -5.09
C VAL A 27 2.53 8.96 -5.58
N PHE A 28 3.57 8.55 -4.86
CA PHE A 28 4.18 7.24 -4.99
C PHE A 28 3.75 6.39 -3.80
N ALA A 29 3.19 5.22 -4.07
CA ALA A 29 2.72 4.29 -3.06
C ALA A 29 3.38 2.94 -3.24
N ILE A 30 3.76 2.32 -2.14
CA ILE A 30 4.20 0.93 -2.06
C ILE A 30 3.43 0.29 -0.91
N VAL A 31 2.71 -0.80 -1.17
CA VAL A 31 1.87 -1.46 -0.15
C VAL A 31 2.02 -2.97 -0.28
N SER A 32 2.28 -3.65 0.84
CA SER A 32 2.21 -5.11 0.90
C SER A 32 0.75 -5.54 1.09
N ILE A 33 0.18 -6.14 0.05
CA ILE A 33 -1.22 -6.57 -0.01
C ILE A 33 -1.29 -8.10 0.11
N PRO A 34 -2.09 -8.65 1.04
CA PRO A 34 -2.22 -10.10 1.17
C PRO A 34 -2.87 -10.70 -0.08
N VAL A 35 -2.44 -11.91 -0.47
CA VAL A 35 -3.01 -12.64 -1.62
C VAL A 35 -4.52 -12.81 -1.50
N SER A 36 -5.05 -12.94 -0.28
CA SER A 36 -6.49 -13.05 -0.01
C SER A 36 -7.32 -11.82 -0.44
N ALA A 37 -6.68 -10.66 -0.63
CA ALA A 37 -7.31 -9.45 -1.18
C ALA A 37 -7.54 -9.54 -2.69
N PHE A 38 -6.75 -10.36 -3.37
CA PHE A 38 -6.88 -10.64 -4.80
C PHE A 38 -7.93 -11.73 -5.04
N LYS A 39 -8.62 -11.68 -6.18
CA LYS A 39 -9.74 -12.60 -6.49
C LYS A 39 -9.57 -13.21 -7.88
N GLY A 40 -9.53 -14.55 -7.93
CA GLY A 40 -9.49 -15.32 -9.18
C GLY A 40 -8.10 -15.51 -9.79
N PHE A 41 -7.04 -15.41 -8.98
CA PHE A 41 -5.64 -15.52 -9.42
C PHE A 41 -4.81 -16.56 -8.65
N ASP A 42 -5.44 -17.24 -7.70
CA ASP A 42 -4.95 -18.45 -7.05
C ASP A 42 -5.60 -19.61 -7.81
N ASP A 43 -4.87 -20.12 -8.80
CA ASP A 43 -5.35 -21.11 -9.78
C ASP A 43 -5.38 -22.51 -9.17
N ASP A 44 -4.46 -22.82 -8.26
CA ASP A 44 -4.38 -24.13 -7.58
C ASP A 44 -5.11 -24.19 -6.22
N GLY A 45 -5.54 -23.03 -5.70
CA GLY A 45 -6.40 -22.90 -4.52
C GLY A 45 -5.66 -23.10 -3.21
N ASP A 46 -4.34 -22.97 -3.19
CA ASP A 46 -3.51 -23.21 -2.01
C ASP A 46 -3.45 -22.00 -1.03
N GLY A 47 -4.12 -20.90 -1.39
CA GLY A 47 -4.18 -19.67 -0.59
C GLY A 47 -2.93 -18.80 -0.70
N ARG A 48 -2.01 -19.12 -1.61
CA ARG A 48 -0.78 -18.39 -1.92
C ARG A 48 -0.81 -18.03 -3.41
N MET A 49 0.21 -17.31 -3.85
CA MET A 49 0.37 -16.98 -5.25
C MET A 49 1.78 -17.35 -5.69
N SER A 50 1.86 -18.25 -6.65
CA SER A 50 3.09 -18.68 -7.30
C SER A 50 3.59 -17.66 -8.32
N LEU A 51 4.86 -17.78 -8.69
CA LEU A 51 5.43 -16.97 -9.77
C LEU A 51 4.71 -17.20 -11.11
N ASP A 52 4.29 -18.44 -11.38
CA ASP A 52 3.61 -18.79 -12.63
C ASP A 52 2.22 -18.13 -12.70
N GLU A 53 1.46 -18.14 -11.60
CA GLU A 53 0.18 -17.45 -11.50
C GLU A 53 0.33 -15.93 -11.66
N ILE A 54 1.35 -15.33 -11.03
CA ILE A 54 1.63 -13.89 -11.15
C ILE A 54 1.97 -13.52 -12.59
N ASN A 55 2.81 -14.31 -13.26
CA ASN A 55 3.19 -14.04 -14.63
C ASN A 55 2.03 -14.26 -15.60
N LYS A 56 1.25 -15.33 -15.41
CA LYS A 56 0.08 -15.66 -16.21
C LYS A 56 -1.01 -14.59 -16.12
N HIS A 57 -1.24 -14.04 -14.93
CA HIS A 57 -2.32 -13.08 -14.65
C HIS A 57 -1.84 -11.63 -14.47
N ARG A 58 -0.61 -11.32 -14.87
CA ARG A 58 0.08 -10.05 -14.53
C ARG A 58 -0.75 -8.80 -14.79
N GLU A 59 -1.31 -8.67 -15.99
CA GLU A 59 -2.11 -7.49 -16.38
C GLU A 59 -3.38 -7.38 -15.54
N ALA A 60 -4.06 -8.50 -15.29
CA ALA A 60 -5.28 -8.53 -14.50
C ALA A 60 -5.02 -8.26 -13.00
N LEU A 61 -3.89 -8.75 -12.48
CA LEU A 61 -3.41 -8.45 -11.13
C LEU A 61 -3.10 -6.98 -10.95
N LEU A 62 -2.40 -6.35 -11.91
CA LEU A 62 -2.13 -4.90 -11.92
C LEU A 62 -3.44 -4.11 -11.91
N ALA A 63 -4.38 -4.45 -12.80
CA ALA A 63 -5.69 -3.81 -12.86
C ALA A 63 -6.52 -3.99 -11.57
N GLN A 64 -6.38 -5.12 -10.87
CA GLN A 64 -7.01 -5.31 -9.56
C GLN A 64 -6.27 -4.51 -8.48
N ALA A 65 -4.94 -4.52 -8.44
CA ALA A 65 -4.12 -3.76 -7.51
C ALA A 65 -4.43 -2.24 -7.58
N ALA A 66 -4.66 -1.70 -8.77
CA ALA A 66 -5.14 -0.32 -8.98
C ALA A 66 -6.47 -0.02 -8.29
N LYS A 67 -7.34 -1.01 -8.12
CA LYS A 67 -8.61 -0.90 -7.39
C LYS A 67 -8.45 -1.13 -5.88
N LEU A 68 -7.36 -1.77 -5.47
CA LEU A 68 -7.03 -2.04 -4.07
C LEU A 68 -6.35 -0.85 -3.35
N MET A 69 -5.96 0.19 -4.10
CA MET A 69 -5.43 1.43 -3.56
C MET A 69 -6.15 2.61 -4.18
N GLU A 70 -6.95 3.30 -3.38
CA GLU A 70 -7.67 4.48 -3.83
C GLU A 70 -7.09 5.75 -3.20
N PHE A 71 -6.53 6.63 -4.01
CA PHE A 71 -6.15 7.97 -3.59
C PHE A 71 -7.16 9.02 -4.07
N ARG A 72 -7.44 10.02 -3.23
CA ARG A 72 -8.21 11.21 -3.63
C ARG A 72 -7.51 12.48 -3.20
N ASN A 73 -7.62 13.50 -4.03
CA ASN A 73 -7.28 14.89 -3.77
C ASN A 73 -8.54 15.73 -4.06
N ALA A 74 -8.79 16.82 -3.31
CA ALA A 74 -10.05 17.56 -3.32
C ALA A 74 -10.65 17.80 -4.73
N GLY A 75 -11.67 17.02 -5.10
CA GLY A 75 -12.43 17.18 -6.34
C GLY A 75 -11.72 16.78 -7.65
N ALA A 76 -10.48 16.29 -7.59
CA ALA A 76 -9.69 15.96 -8.78
C ALA A 76 -9.42 14.44 -8.90
N THR A 77 -9.63 13.91 -10.11
CA THR A 77 -9.34 12.52 -10.44
C THR A 77 -7.87 12.37 -10.84
N PRO A 78 -7.12 11.45 -10.21
CA PRO A 78 -5.75 11.17 -10.63
C PRO A 78 -5.71 10.29 -11.89
N THR A 79 -4.58 10.31 -12.57
CA THR A 79 -4.17 9.32 -13.55
C THR A 79 -3.12 8.39 -12.93
N LEU A 80 -3.29 7.08 -13.13
CA LEU A 80 -2.24 6.11 -12.82
C LEU A 80 -1.17 6.19 -13.91
N VAL A 81 0.06 6.54 -13.55
CA VAL A 81 1.15 6.76 -14.51
C VAL A 81 2.28 5.72 -14.39
N PHE A 82 2.25 4.92 -13.33
CA PHE A 82 3.14 3.77 -13.13
C PHE A 82 2.46 2.76 -12.22
N GLU A 83 2.63 1.47 -12.54
CA GLU A 83 2.25 0.37 -11.68
C GLU A 83 3.21 -0.80 -11.86
N ASP A 84 3.51 -1.49 -10.77
CA ASP A 84 4.29 -2.71 -10.77
C ASP A 84 3.93 -3.61 -9.57
N LEU A 85 4.27 -4.89 -9.67
CA LEU A 85 4.08 -5.88 -8.61
C LEU A 85 5.42 -6.54 -8.30
N LEU A 86 5.76 -6.63 -7.02
CA LEU A 86 6.95 -7.30 -6.52
C LEU A 86 6.56 -8.46 -5.59
N ILE A 87 7.39 -9.51 -5.61
CA ILE A 87 7.28 -10.63 -4.67
C ILE A 87 8.36 -10.48 -3.59
N PRO A 88 8.00 -10.47 -2.29
CA PRO A 88 8.95 -10.18 -1.20
C PRO A 88 10.16 -11.12 -1.10
N HIS A 89 10.10 -12.34 -1.63
CA HIS A 89 11.13 -13.37 -1.41
C HIS A 89 11.71 -13.99 -2.69
N LEU A 90 11.37 -13.47 -3.87
CA LEU A 90 11.83 -14.00 -5.17
C LEU A 90 13.36 -14.08 -5.31
N HIS A 91 14.09 -13.25 -4.55
CA HIS A 91 15.54 -13.14 -4.63
C HIS A 91 16.28 -13.87 -3.48
N GLU A 92 15.55 -14.52 -2.57
CA GLU A 92 16.14 -15.25 -1.45
C GLU A 92 16.48 -16.70 -1.86
N PRO A 93 17.76 -17.14 -1.76
CA PRO A 93 18.12 -18.52 -2.07
C PRO A 93 17.33 -19.53 -1.22
N GLY A 94 16.60 -20.42 -1.87
CA GLY A 94 15.79 -21.46 -1.21
C GLY A 94 14.44 -20.98 -0.67
N ALA A 95 14.04 -19.74 -0.94
CA ALA A 95 12.67 -19.31 -0.66
C ALA A 95 11.66 -20.11 -1.51
N PRO A 96 10.48 -20.44 -0.96
CA PRO A 96 9.40 -21.01 -1.75
C PRO A 96 9.05 -20.09 -2.93
N PRO A 97 8.77 -20.62 -4.13
CA PRO A 97 8.36 -19.83 -5.29
C PRO A 97 6.89 -19.35 -5.19
N VAL A 98 6.40 -19.14 -3.97
CA VAL A 98 5.04 -18.77 -3.62
C VAL A 98 5.06 -17.64 -2.59
N ALA A 99 4.05 -16.79 -2.61
CA ALA A 99 3.93 -15.66 -1.70
C ALA A 99 2.55 -15.62 -1.03
N THR A 100 2.51 -15.18 0.23
CA THR A 100 1.26 -14.86 0.94
C THR A 100 0.85 -13.41 0.74
N ASP A 101 1.76 -12.59 0.20
CA ASP A 101 1.61 -11.16 0.02
C ASP A 101 2.30 -10.72 -1.28
N VAL A 102 1.71 -9.75 -1.95
CA VAL A 102 2.26 -9.10 -3.15
C VAL A 102 2.46 -7.63 -2.84
N ILE A 103 3.63 -7.10 -3.16
CA ILE A 103 3.93 -5.69 -2.99
C ILE A 103 3.52 -4.94 -4.24
N ALA A 104 2.49 -4.11 -4.12
CA ALA A 104 2.04 -3.25 -5.20
C ALA A 104 2.73 -1.89 -5.12
N MET A 105 3.34 -1.48 -6.23
CA MET A 105 3.98 -0.18 -6.39
C MET A 105 3.20 0.64 -7.40
N GLN A 106 2.82 1.85 -7.06
CA GLN A 106 2.04 2.71 -7.95
C GLN A 106 2.46 4.16 -7.88
N ARG A 107 2.32 4.87 -9.00
CA ARG A 107 2.41 6.32 -9.06
C ARG A 107 1.13 6.90 -9.63
N TRP A 108 0.50 7.77 -8.86
CA TRP A 108 -0.70 8.52 -9.24
C TRP A 108 -0.33 9.98 -9.45
N ARG A 109 -0.89 10.61 -10.48
CA ARG A 109 -0.66 12.02 -10.80
C ARG A 109 -1.99 12.77 -10.91
N TRP A 110 -2.08 13.92 -10.27
CA TRP A 110 -3.21 14.84 -10.39
C TRP A 110 -2.91 15.96 -11.41
N PRO A 111 -3.94 16.59 -11.99
CA PRO A 111 -3.77 17.77 -12.85
C PRO A 111 -3.32 19.02 -12.10
N GLY A 112 -3.26 18.98 -10.76
CA GLY A 112 -2.86 20.09 -9.90
C GLY A 112 -2.26 19.60 -8.58
N PRO A 113 -1.80 20.53 -7.72
CA PRO A 113 -1.11 20.17 -6.49
C PRO A 113 -2.00 19.38 -5.53
N ILE A 114 -1.36 18.53 -4.74
CA ILE A 114 -2.02 17.77 -3.68
C ILE A 114 -2.21 18.69 -2.47
N THR A 115 -3.47 18.98 -2.14
CA THR A 115 -3.84 19.86 -1.01
C THR A 115 -4.56 19.11 0.11
N ALA A 116 -5.22 17.99 -0.23
CA ALA A 116 -5.96 17.17 0.74
C ALA A 116 -5.90 15.70 0.33
N LEU A 117 -4.78 15.02 0.64
CA LEU A 117 -4.59 13.63 0.28
C LEU A 117 -5.37 12.70 1.20
N SER A 118 -6.30 11.91 0.65
CA SER A 118 -6.88 10.76 1.33
C SER A 118 -6.49 9.46 0.65
N PHE A 119 -6.28 8.43 1.47
CA PHE A 119 -5.97 7.08 1.04
C PHE A 119 -7.04 6.13 1.57
N ARG A 120 -7.49 5.21 0.71
CA ARG A 120 -8.37 4.11 1.07
C ARG A 120 -7.85 2.79 0.54
N ALA A 121 -7.93 1.77 1.39
CA ALA A 121 -7.63 0.38 1.08
C ALA A 121 -8.93 -0.44 1.17
N PRO A 122 -9.72 -0.58 0.09
CA PRO A 122 -11.03 -1.24 0.13
C PRO A 122 -10.96 -2.75 0.42
N TRP A 123 -9.79 -3.38 0.31
CA TRP A 123 -9.58 -4.79 0.65
C TRP A 123 -9.49 -5.07 2.15
N LEU A 124 -9.44 -4.04 3.01
CA LEU A 124 -9.46 -4.23 4.45
C LEU A 124 -10.81 -4.82 4.88
N GLY A 125 -10.83 -6.14 5.03
CA GLY A 125 -11.97 -6.94 5.48
C GLY A 125 -12.06 -7.02 7.01
N LYS A 126 -13.19 -7.56 7.50
CA LYS A 126 -13.52 -7.63 8.94
C LYS A 126 -12.51 -8.41 9.79
N ASP A 127 -11.72 -9.30 9.19
CA ASP A 127 -10.89 -10.29 9.90
C ASP A 127 -9.51 -9.74 10.32
N ALA A 128 -9.49 -8.56 10.94
CA ALA A 128 -8.32 -7.97 11.59
C ALA A 128 -7.11 -7.60 10.70
N ALA A 129 -7.28 -7.55 9.36
CA ALA A 129 -6.27 -6.92 8.51
C ALA A 129 -6.13 -5.44 8.92
N THR A 130 -4.96 -5.08 9.45
CA THR A 130 -4.57 -3.69 9.65
C THR A 130 -3.53 -3.33 8.60
N LEU A 131 -3.60 -2.09 8.12
CA LEU A 131 -2.60 -1.55 7.21
C LEU A 131 -1.98 -0.33 7.85
N THR A 132 -0.71 -0.40 8.21
CA THR A 132 0.06 0.75 8.69
C THR A 132 0.76 1.40 7.50
N VAL A 133 0.47 2.67 7.26
CA VAL A 133 1.04 3.45 6.16
C VAL A 133 1.82 4.62 6.71
N ARG A 134 3.11 4.68 6.35
CA ARG A 134 3.94 5.85 6.58
C ARG A 134 3.89 6.77 5.36
N ALA A 135 3.35 7.97 5.52
CA ALA A 135 3.33 8.99 4.49
C ALA A 135 4.41 10.06 4.73
N THR A 136 5.02 10.53 3.65
CA THR A 136 5.99 11.64 3.65
C THR A 136 5.60 12.71 2.64
N ASP A 137 5.73 13.97 3.03
CA ASP A 137 5.52 15.15 2.18
C ASP A 137 6.54 16.23 2.56
N GLY A 138 7.60 16.34 1.76
CA GLY A 138 8.79 17.14 2.10
C GLY A 138 9.39 16.69 3.44
N LYS A 139 9.33 17.57 4.45
CA LYS A 139 9.80 17.28 5.82
C LYS A 139 8.72 16.70 6.73
N ARG A 140 7.46 16.69 6.31
CA ARG A 140 6.35 16.15 7.10
C ARG A 140 6.32 14.64 6.97
N THR A 141 6.14 13.96 8.09
CA THR A 141 5.93 12.52 8.14
C THR A 141 4.72 12.24 9.02
N GLU A 142 3.81 11.41 8.53
CA GLU A 142 2.64 10.95 9.27
C GLU A 142 2.51 9.43 9.14
N VAL A 143 2.01 8.78 10.17
CA VAL A 143 1.73 7.34 10.16
C VAL A 143 0.26 7.15 10.44
N LEU A 144 -0.44 6.46 9.56
CA LEU A 144 -1.84 6.10 9.72
C LEU A 144 -1.99 4.58 9.80
N THR A 145 -2.90 4.13 10.64
CA THR A 145 -3.30 2.71 10.69
C THR A 145 -4.74 2.59 10.21
N LEU A 146 -4.92 1.96 9.06
CA LEU A 146 -6.23 1.66 8.49
C LEU A 146 -6.73 0.30 8.99
N THR A 147 -8.04 0.19 9.14
CA THR A 147 -8.73 -1.04 9.54
C THR A 147 -10.00 -1.20 8.71
N ALA A 148 -10.70 -2.34 8.79
CA ALA A 148 -12.00 -2.52 8.14
C ALA A 148 -13.01 -1.42 8.48
N GLN A 149 -12.99 -0.94 9.73
CA GLN A 149 -13.88 0.11 10.22
C GLN A 149 -13.43 1.51 9.80
N CYS A 150 -12.15 1.66 9.44
CA CYS A 150 -11.51 2.92 9.08
C CYS A 150 -10.67 2.78 7.81
N ALA A 151 -11.28 2.22 6.77
CA ALA A 151 -10.56 1.86 5.55
C ALA A 151 -10.15 3.09 4.71
N ARG A 152 -10.63 4.30 5.05
CA ARG A 152 -10.22 5.58 4.45
C ARG A 152 -9.74 6.54 5.53
N GLN A 153 -8.57 7.12 5.34
CA GLN A 153 -8.07 8.21 6.16
C GLN A 153 -7.39 9.29 5.32
N GLN A 154 -7.16 10.46 5.92
CA GLN A 154 -6.54 11.61 5.26
C GLN A 154 -5.21 11.91 5.92
N PHE A 155 -4.18 12.11 5.11
CA PHE A 155 -2.86 12.54 5.55
C PHE A 155 -2.76 14.07 5.58
N PHE A 156 -1.83 14.55 6.41
CA PHE A 156 -1.41 15.94 6.52
C PHE A 156 -2.56 16.92 6.76
N ARG A 157 -3.53 16.50 7.58
CA ARG A 157 -4.59 17.41 8.05
C ARG A 157 -3.95 18.58 8.79
N GLU A 158 -4.42 19.80 8.53
CA GLU A 158 -4.13 20.91 9.43
C GLU A 158 -4.64 20.56 10.84
N PRO A 159 -3.89 20.91 11.90
CA PRO A 159 -4.38 20.71 13.25
C PRO A 159 -5.72 21.43 13.40
N PRO A 160 -6.74 20.80 14.01
CA PRO A 160 -8.00 21.49 14.25
C PRO A 160 -7.72 22.76 15.06
N SER A 161 -8.31 23.88 14.65
CA SER A 161 -8.41 25.07 15.49
C SER A 161 -8.84 24.66 16.90
N ALA A 162 -8.25 25.28 17.93
CA ALA A 162 -8.23 24.87 19.34
C ALA A 162 -9.60 24.68 20.03
N SER A 163 -10.71 24.76 19.30
CA SER A 163 -12.08 24.57 19.79
C SER A 163 -12.67 23.18 19.51
N ARG A 164 -11.93 22.23 18.93
CA ARG A 164 -12.43 20.87 18.62
C ARG A 164 -11.61 19.77 19.29
N PRO A 165 -12.23 18.86 20.09
CA PRO A 165 -11.50 17.76 20.72
C PRO A 165 -10.89 16.81 19.66
N PRO A 166 -9.80 16.09 20.00
CA PRO A 166 -9.12 15.18 19.08
C PRO A 166 -10.06 14.04 18.69
N SER A 167 -10.78 14.19 17.59
CA SER A 167 -11.61 13.13 17.06
C SER A 167 -10.76 12.27 16.13
N GLY A 168 -10.20 11.20 16.66
CA GLY A 168 -9.83 9.99 15.92
C GLY A 168 -11.07 9.28 15.35
N ARG A 169 -11.96 10.03 14.67
CA ARG A 169 -13.15 9.49 14.02
C ARG A 169 -12.89 9.45 12.52
N CYS A 170 -13.08 8.27 11.95
CA CYS A 170 -13.09 8.03 10.52
C CYS A 170 -14.12 8.98 9.88
N PRO A 171 -13.74 9.77 8.86
CA PRO A 171 -14.74 10.52 8.09
C PRO A 171 -15.71 9.50 7.46
N ARG A 172 -17.02 9.72 7.65
CA ARG A 172 -18.07 8.94 6.99
C ARG A 172 -18.06 9.20 5.48
#